data_AF-A0A937VJ10-F1
#
_entry.id   AF-A0A937VJ10-F1
#
_cell.length_a   1.000
_cell.length_b   1.000
_cell.length_c   1.000
_cell.angle_alpha   90.00
_cell.angle_beta   90.00
_cell.angle_gamma   90.00
#
_symmetry.space_group_name_H-M   'P 1'
#
loop_
_entity.id
_entity.type
_entity.pdbx_description
1 polymer ?
#
loop_
_entity_poly.entity_id
_entity_poly.type
_entity_poly.pdbx_seq_one_letter_code
_entity_poly.pdbx_strand_id
1 'polypeptide(L)'
;APGRRLAYSNDGFKIAGVVIEAVSGECADRYVAVHIMRPLHMDVSRARITAADRCRAATGYVRTAHHGASHGLHPRCLAPWVVGASADGSVISSGPDLCALVRMFLREGQTDDGVRLLSPASWATMRRAHVGVPAGLLGSFGQDAQLGYGLFSGELDGHRCIWHPGRMPGFSALFLADLDERLGVVVLANGEAHIEQIALHALRAVRTARHGQAPPGLPVVDPCVCDAPEAFAGRFIAGDPETLPREVDLRSEDVYVTLAADGERVRLEPSRFARDAFLVPLPEWERYLLRVQRDADRLPVVLTHGSRWWKRATEHDVAAVLPAPPAAPMSVAADSVQGRYSSHNRFFPCLDVFARRGALLLAMPGPLGRESPLVEIGDGVFRVGEEDWHPERLVFDAFIDGRPTRARLDFEIYYREECDGPLC
;
A
#
# COMPACT_ATOMS: atom_id res chain seq x y z
N ALA A 1 -5.38 -16.11 -16.80
CA ALA A 1 -5.17 -17.49 -16.28
C ALA A 1 -4.09 -17.49 -15.21
N PRO A 2 -4.13 -18.42 -14.23
CA PRO A 2 -3.09 -18.56 -13.21
C PRO A 2 -1.68 -18.63 -13.80
N GLY A 3 -0.70 -18.03 -13.10
CA GLY A 3 0.71 -18.01 -13.51
C GLY A 3 1.09 -16.96 -14.58
N ARG A 4 0.14 -16.12 -15.05
CA ARG A 4 0.41 -15.11 -16.09
C ARG A 4 0.82 -13.74 -15.56
N ARG A 5 0.37 -13.36 -14.37
CA ARG A 5 0.57 -12.01 -13.79
C ARG A 5 0.73 -12.10 -12.28
N LEU A 6 1.39 -11.10 -11.71
CA LEU A 6 1.47 -10.90 -10.26
C LEU A 6 0.28 -10.06 -9.80
N ALA A 7 -0.47 -10.59 -8.85
CA ALA A 7 -1.38 -9.84 -7.99
C ALA A 7 -1.16 -10.36 -6.56
N TYR A 8 -0.70 -9.49 -5.66
CA TYR A 8 -0.46 -9.89 -4.27
C TYR A 8 -1.80 -10.27 -3.62
N SER A 9 -1.85 -11.42 -2.93
CA SER A 9 -3.10 -11.95 -2.38
C SER A 9 -2.87 -12.51 -0.99
N ASN A 10 -3.46 -11.85 0.01
CA ASN A 10 -3.55 -12.39 1.37
C ASN A 10 -4.36 -13.69 1.38
N ASP A 11 -5.45 -13.76 0.61
CA ASP A 11 -6.27 -14.99 0.53
C ASP A 11 -5.48 -16.18 -0.02
N GLY A 12 -4.52 -15.95 -0.93
CA GLY A 12 -3.58 -16.98 -1.37
C GLY A 12 -2.79 -17.59 -0.21
N PHE A 13 -2.33 -16.77 0.73
CA PHE A 13 -1.67 -17.26 1.95
C PHE A 13 -2.64 -17.92 2.93
N LYS A 14 -3.89 -17.44 3.04
CA LYS A 14 -4.93 -18.14 3.84
C LYS A 14 -5.17 -19.55 3.30
N ILE A 15 -5.26 -19.71 1.98
CA ILE A 15 -5.36 -21.02 1.33
C ILE A 15 -4.12 -21.87 1.63
N ALA A 16 -2.92 -21.31 1.59
CA ALA A 16 -1.71 -22.04 1.98
C ALA A 16 -1.77 -22.53 3.43
N GLY A 17 -2.37 -21.75 4.34
CA GLY A 17 -2.69 -22.19 5.71
C GLY A 17 -3.61 -23.41 5.72
N VAL A 18 -4.71 -23.39 4.98
CA VAL A 18 -5.64 -24.54 4.87
C VAL A 18 -4.94 -25.77 4.27
N VAL A 19 -4.02 -25.59 3.32
CA VAL A 19 -3.22 -26.69 2.77
C VAL A 19 -2.32 -27.31 3.85
N ILE A 20 -1.69 -26.50 4.71
CA ILE A 20 -0.92 -26.99 5.86
C ILE A 20 -1.82 -27.84 6.75
N GLU A 21 -3.03 -27.39 7.05
CA GLU A 21 -3.99 -28.12 7.90
C GLU A 21 -4.40 -29.46 7.28
N ALA A 22 -4.74 -29.45 6.00
CA ALA A 22 -5.17 -30.64 5.27
C ALA A 22 -4.06 -31.70 5.18
N VAL A 23 -2.81 -31.29 5.01
CA VAL A 23 -1.68 -32.22 4.87
C VAL A 23 -1.14 -32.70 6.22
N SER A 24 -1.06 -31.81 7.21
CA SER A 24 -0.47 -32.15 8.52
C SER A 24 -1.48 -32.72 9.52
N GLY A 25 -2.77 -32.41 9.38
CA GLY A 25 -3.79 -32.67 10.40
C GLY A 25 -3.71 -31.74 11.62
N GLU A 26 -2.86 -30.71 11.59
CA GLU A 26 -2.72 -29.71 12.65
C GLU A 26 -3.23 -28.35 12.20
N CYS A 27 -3.84 -27.56 13.09
CA CYS A 27 -4.16 -26.15 12.80
C CYS A 27 -2.89 -25.40 12.35
N ALA A 28 -2.99 -24.53 11.34
CA ALA A 28 -1.83 -23.89 10.73
C ALA A 28 -1.00 -23.08 11.75
N ASP A 29 -1.66 -22.37 12.67
CA ASP A 29 -0.99 -21.62 13.73
C ASP A 29 -0.23 -22.54 14.71
N ARG A 30 -0.80 -23.70 15.03
CA ARG A 30 -0.12 -24.71 15.87
C ARG A 30 1.08 -25.30 15.15
N TYR A 31 0.94 -25.60 13.86
CA TYR A 31 2.03 -26.13 13.05
C TYR A 31 3.23 -25.16 13.04
N VAL A 32 2.99 -23.87 12.76
CA VAL A 32 4.03 -22.84 12.79
C VAL A 32 4.66 -22.71 14.18
N ALA A 33 3.85 -22.72 15.24
CA ALA A 33 4.37 -22.62 16.61
C ALA A 33 5.29 -23.80 16.98
N VAL A 34 4.90 -25.02 16.62
CA VAL A 34 5.59 -26.26 17.00
C VAL A 34 6.81 -26.55 16.12
N HIS A 35 6.66 -26.41 14.80
CA HIS A 35 7.64 -26.88 13.82
C HIS A 35 8.57 -25.77 13.30
N ILE A 36 8.27 -24.50 13.58
CA ILE A 36 9.08 -23.36 13.13
C ILE A 36 9.55 -22.52 14.32
N MET A 37 8.62 -21.94 15.10
CA MET A 37 8.98 -21.01 16.17
C MET A 37 9.76 -21.68 17.31
N ARG A 38 9.32 -22.86 17.76
CA ARG A 38 9.98 -23.58 18.86
C ARG A 38 11.42 -24.03 18.50
N PRO A 39 11.70 -24.65 17.34
CA PRO A 39 13.08 -24.96 16.95
C PRO A 39 13.97 -23.73 16.76
N LEU A 40 13.38 -22.56 16.49
CA LEU A 40 14.12 -21.29 16.40
C LEU A 40 14.27 -20.56 17.73
N HIS A 41 13.78 -21.14 18.84
CA HIS A 41 13.74 -20.50 20.16
C HIS A 41 13.06 -19.12 20.14
N MET A 42 11.99 -18.99 19.34
CA MET A 42 11.16 -17.78 19.28
C MET A 42 10.11 -17.78 20.40
N ASP A 43 10.57 -17.76 21.66
CA ASP A 43 9.76 -18.08 22.84
C ASP A 43 8.64 -17.06 23.13
N VAL A 44 8.82 -15.81 22.71
CA VAL A 44 7.82 -14.74 22.92
C VAL A 44 6.89 -14.57 21.72
N SER A 45 7.21 -15.17 20.58
CA SER A 45 6.40 -15.14 19.37
C SER A 45 5.13 -15.98 19.47
N ARG A 46 4.10 -15.59 18.74
CA ARG A 46 2.81 -16.28 18.66
C ARG A 46 2.40 -16.35 17.19
N ALA A 47 1.96 -17.54 16.76
CA ALA A 47 1.49 -17.79 15.39
C ALA A 47 0.02 -17.41 15.16
N ARG A 48 -0.62 -16.82 16.18
CA ARG A 48 -1.96 -16.24 16.13
C ARG A 48 -2.02 -15.01 17.02
N ILE A 49 -2.94 -14.11 16.73
CA ILE A 49 -3.26 -12.93 17.53
C ILE A 49 -4.56 -13.18 18.28
N THR A 50 -4.52 -13.09 19.61
CA THR A 50 -5.70 -13.19 20.48
C THR A 50 -5.95 -11.88 21.23
N ALA A 51 -7.12 -11.72 21.86
CA ALA A 51 -7.40 -10.56 22.70
C ALA A 51 -6.45 -10.46 23.91
N ALA A 52 -5.99 -11.59 24.45
CA ALA A 52 -5.07 -11.63 25.58
C ALA A 52 -3.67 -11.11 25.24
N ASP A 53 -3.26 -11.19 23.97
CA ASP A 53 -1.95 -10.69 23.53
C ASP A 53 -1.87 -9.16 23.59
N ARG A 54 -3.01 -8.46 23.66
CA ARG A 54 -3.06 -6.99 23.76
C ARG A 54 -2.30 -6.45 24.96
N CYS A 55 -2.26 -7.19 26.07
CA CYS A 55 -1.54 -6.78 27.28
C CYS A 55 -0.01 -6.95 27.17
N ARG A 56 0.47 -7.65 26.14
CA ARG A 56 1.89 -7.98 25.94
C ARG A 56 2.47 -7.32 24.68
N ALA A 57 1.63 -6.96 23.72
CA ALA A 57 2.02 -6.26 22.51
C ALA A 57 2.23 -4.76 22.76
N ALA A 58 3.05 -4.12 21.92
CA ALA A 58 3.12 -2.67 21.90
C ALA A 58 1.77 -2.05 21.52
N THR A 59 1.44 -0.88 22.08
CA THR A 59 0.25 -0.12 21.67
C THR A 59 0.44 0.38 20.25
N GLY A 60 -0.41 -0.06 19.31
CA GLY A 60 -0.38 0.40 17.92
C GLY A 60 -1.04 1.77 17.75
N TYR A 61 -0.48 2.58 16.84
CA TYR A 61 -0.99 3.92 16.53
C TYR A 61 -1.26 4.07 15.03
N VAL A 62 -2.43 4.58 14.69
CA VAL A 62 -2.77 5.04 13.33
C VAL A 62 -2.91 6.55 13.35
N ARG A 63 -2.90 7.17 12.19
CA ARG A 63 -3.32 8.56 12.08
C ARG A 63 -4.83 8.64 12.13
N THR A 64 -5.34 9.66 12.80
CA THR A 64 -6.77 9.97 12.91
C THR A 64 -7.43 10.28 11.59
N ALA A 65 -6.66 10.39 10.49
CA ALA A 65 -7.10 10.68 9.12
C ALA A 65 -8.55 10.28 8.98
N HIS A 66 -9.44 11.28 9.09
CA HIS A 66 -10.86 11.08 9.05
C HIS A 66 -11.16 10.67 7.60
N HIS A 67 -11.02 9.38 7.33
CA HIS A 67 -11.46 8.75 6.10
C HIS A 67 -10.76 9.29 4.82
N GLY A 68 -9.49 9.73 4.91
CA GLY A 68 -8.71 10.35 3.83
C GLY A 68 -7.29 9.77 3.63
N ALA A 69 -6.48 10.39 2.77
CA ALA A 69 -5.07 10.03 2.61
C ALA A 69 -4.29 10.37 3.89
N SER A 70 -3.52 9.41 4.43
CA SER A 70 -2.85 9.59 5.72
C SER A 70 -1.75 10.67 5.65
N HIS A 71 -2.05 11.88 6.10
CA HIS A 71 -1.13 13.03 6.16
C HIS A 71 -0.25 13.05 7.42
N GLY A 72 1.00 13.50 7.29
CA GLY A 72 1.92 13.78 8.41
C GLY A 72 1.36 14.70 9.52
N LEU A 73 0.34 15.48 9.20
CA LEU A 73 -0.31 16.48 10.06
C LEU A 73 -1.42 15.90 10.91
N HIS A 74 -2.00 14.75 10.54
CA HIS A 74 -3.07 14.19 11.34
C HIS A 74 -2.53 13.70 12.68
N PRO A 75 -3.22 14.03 13.79
CA PRO A 75 -2.84 13.51 15.09
C PRO A 75 -2.91 11.99 15.06
N ARG A 76 -2.07 11.35 15.89
CA ARG A 76 -2.11 9.90 16.06
C ARG A 76 -3.20 9.53 17.05
N CYS A 77 -3.91 8.45 16.77
CA CYS A 77 -4.83 7.81 17.71
C CYS A 77 -4.49 6.32 17.85
N LEU A 78 -5.17 5.66 18.79
CA LEU A 78 -5.00 4.24 19.02
C LEU A 78 -5.52 3.45 17.82
N ALA A 79 -4.72 2.51 17.35
CA ALA A 79 -5.14 1.56 16.34
C ALA A 79 -6.21 0.60 16.90
N PRO A 80 -7.16 0.15 16.05
CA PRO A 80 -8.06 -0.92 16.44
C PRO A 80 -7.28 -2.22 16.64
N TRP A 81 -7.60 -2.96 17.71
CA TRP A 81 -6.97 -4.26 17.97
C TRP A 81 -7.46 -5.31 16.97
N VAL A 82 -6.55 -6.01 16.31
CA VAL A 82 -6.89 -7.10 15.38
C VAL A 82 -6.76 -8.44 16.12
N VAL A 83 -7.70 -9.37 15.87
CA VAL A 83 -7.63 -10.77 16.33
C VAL A 83 -7.66 -11.61 15.06
N GLY A 84 -6.76 -12.59 14.96
CA GLY A 84 -6.58 -13.36 13.73
C GLY A 84 -5.75 -14.60 13.96
N ALA A 85 -6.01 -15.65 13.19
CA ALA A 85 -5.24 -16.88 13.21
C ALA A 85 -4.98 -17.42 11.79
N SER A 86 -5.21 -16.59 10.78
CA SER A 86 -4.98 -16.93 9.39
C SER A 86 -3.51 -16.75 9.00
N ALA A 87 -3.08 -17.52 8.00
CA ALA A 87 -1.67 -17.65 7.60
C ALA A 87 -1.12 -16.48 6.76
N ASP A 88 -1.86 -15.38 6.62
CA ASP A 88 -1.54 -14.20 5.81
C ASP A 88 -0.97 -13.02 6.60
N GLY A 89 -1.01 -13.05 7.94
CA GLY A 89 -0.50 -11.93 8.74
C GLY A 89 -0.71 -12.02 10.25
N SER A 90 -1.03 -13.20 10.80
CA SER A 90 -1.44 -13.35 12.20
C SER A 90 -0.29 -13.65 13.18
N VAL A 91 0.95 -13.34 12.83
CA VAL A 91 2.12 -13.57 13.70
C VAL A 91 2.39 -12.32 14.55
N ILE A 92 2.54 -12.50 15.86
CA ILE A 92 3.12 -11.51 16.79
C ILE A 92 4.52 -11.97 17.15
N SER A 93 5.50 -11.07 17.11
CA SER A 93 6.89 -11.42 17.40
C SER A 93 7.65 -10.27 18.05
N SER A 94 8.92 -10.50 18.35
CA SER A 94 9.88 -9.53 18.88
C SER A 94 11.06 -9.38 17.91
N GLY A 95 11.84 -8.31 18.07
CA GLY A 95 13.08 -8.13 17.30
C GLY A 95 14.04 -9.32 17.43
N PRO A 96 14.40 -9.76 18.65
CA PRO A 96 15.24 -10.93 18.87
C PRO A 96 14.73 -12.22 18.22
N ASP A 97 13.43 -12.51 18.33
CA ASP A 97 12.82 -13.72 17.76
C ASP A 97 12.85 -13.70 16.23
N LEU A 98 12.47 -12.58 15.61
CA LEU A 98 12.55 -12.44 14.15
C LEU A 98 14.00 -12.48 13.67
N CYS A 99 14.96 -11.98 14.45
CA CYS A 99 16.38 -12.15 14.13
C CYS A 99 16.79 -13.63 14.12
N ALA A 100 16.18 -14.51 14.92
CA ALA A 100 16.43 -15.95 14.83
C ALA A 100 15.94 -16.55 13.50
N LEU A 101 14.75 -16.13 13.03
CA LEU A 101 14.24 -16.48 11.70
C LEU A 101 15.19 -15.98 10.59
N VAL A 102 15.65 -14.73 10.67
CA VAL A 102 16.59 -14.16 9.69
C VAL A 102 17.92 -14.90 9.70
N ARG A 103 18.46 -15.26 10.87
CA ARG A 103 19.67 -16.09 10.94
C ARG A 103 19.47 -17.46 10.30
N MET A 104 18.30 -18.08 10.44
CA MET A 104 17.99 -19.34 9.76
C MET A 104 18.02 -19.20 8.23
N PHE A 105 17.49 -18.10 7.69
CA PHE A 105 17.62 -17.80 6.26
C PHE A 105 19.07 -17.59 5.83
N LEU A 106 19.86 -16.82 6.60
CA LEU A 106 21.29 -16.59 6.34
C LEU A 106 22.14 -17.88 6.44
N ARG A 107 21.65 -18.87 7.19
CA ARG A 107 22.21 -20.22 7.33
C ARG A 107 21.55 -21.25 6.40
N GLU A 108 20.79 -20.79 5.40
CA GLU A 108 20.20 -21.62 4.35
C GLU A 108 19.36 -22.79 4.92
N GLY A 109 18.51 -22.49 5.90
CA GLY A 109 17.57 -23.45 6.47
C GLY A 109 17.98 -24.09 7.80
N GLN A 110 19.12 -23.70 8.38
CA GLN A 110 19.59 -24.23 9.66
C GLN A 110 19.40 -23.24 10.81
N THR A 111 18.93 -23.74 11.94
CA THR A 111 18.88 -23.01 13.21
C THR A 111 20.27 -22.75 13.78
N ASP A 112 20.38 -21.97 14.86
CA ASP A 112 21.67 -21.68 15.50
C ASP A 112 22.30 -22.91 16.17
N ASP A 113 21.49 -23.87 16.62
CA ASP A 113 21.89 -25.16 17.21
C ASP A 113 22.07 -26.28 16.17
N GLY A 114 21.90 -25.98 14.87
CA GLY A 114 22.23 -26.88 13.76
C GLY A 114 21.08 -27.78 13.28
N VAL A 115 19.88 -27.66 13.86
CA VAL A 115 18.66 -28.30 13.35
C VAL A 115 18.32 -27.74 11.98
N ARG A 116 17.98 -28.62 11.02
CA ARG A 116 17.64 -28.22 9.65
C ARG A 116 16.12 -28.17 9.48
N LEU A 117 15.58 -26.95 9.37
CA LEU A 117 14.16 -26.69 9.09
C LEU A 117 13.85 -26.68 7.59
N LEU A 118 14.78 -26.17 6.77
CA LEU A 118 14.65 -26.20 5.31
C LEU A 118 15.81 -26.99 4.70
N SER A 119 15.48 -27.94 3.83
CA SER A 119 16.51 -28.58 3.00
C SER A 119 17.12 -27.54 2.04
N PRO A 120 18.38 -27.71 1.60
CA PRO A 120 18.98 -26.80 0.62
C PRO A 120 18.14 -26.64 -0.66
N ALA A 121 17.49 -27.72 -1.11
CA ALA A 121 16.56 -27.69 -2.25
C ALA A 121 15.29 -26.88 -1.96
N SER A 122 14.72 -26.99 -0.75
CA SER A 122 13.55 -26.21 -0.33
C SER A 122 13.91 -24.73 -0.20
N TRP A 123 15.06 -24.42 0.38
CA TRP A 123 15.58 -23.06 0.48
C TRP A 123 15.79 -22.44 -0.91
N ALA A 124 16.46 -23.15 -1.82
CA ALA A 124 16.65 -22.71 -3.20
C ALA A 124 15.32 -22.48 -3.92
N THR A 125 14.33 -23.34 -3.67
CA THR A 125 12.97 -23.20 -4.23
C THR A 125 12.27 -21.96 -3.67
N MET A 126 12.32 -21.76 -2.35
CA MET A 126 11.65 -20.65 -1.67
C MET A 126 12.15 -19.28 -2.14
N ARG A 127 13.48 -19.15 -2.32
CA ARG A 127 14.11 -17.89 -2.77
C ARG A 127 14.12 -17.71 -4.28
N ARG A 128 13.72 -18.70 -5.07
CA ARG A 128 13.74 -18.61 -6.52
C ARG A 128 12.74 -17.56 -6.98
N ALA A 129 13.20 -16.60 -7.76
CA ALA A 129 12.33 -15.63 -8.38
C ALA A 129 11.33 -16.32 -9.33
N HIS A 130 10.03 -16.10 -9.08
CA HIS A 130 8.96 -16.60 -9.94
C HIS A 130 8.38 -15.50 -10.82
N VAL A 131 8.41 -14.25 -10.36
CA VAL A 131 7.84 -13.11 -11.07
C VAL A 131 8.55 -11.81 -10.67
N GLY A 132 8.72 -10.92 -11.64
CA GLY A 132 9.21 -9.56 -11.38
C GLY A 132 8.14 -8.70 -10.71
N VAL A 133 8.55 -7.85 -9.79
CA VAL A 133 7.66 -6.94 -9.08
C VAL A 133 7.64 -5.59 -9.81
N PRO A 134 6.47 -5.05 -10.16
CA PRO A 134 6.37 -3.73 -10.78
C PRO A 134 7.02 -2.63 -9.93
N ALA A 135 7.70 -1.71 -10.59
CA ALA A 135 8.40 -0.61 -9.92
C ALA A 135 7.43 0.29 -9.15
N GLY A 136 7.77 0.61 -7.89
CA GLY A 136 6.94 1.42 -6.98
C GLY A 136 6.09 0.61 -5.99
N LEU A 137 5.90 -0.70 -6.18
CA LEU A 137 5.14 -1.53 -5.22
C LEU A 137 5.88 -1.71 -3.87
N LEU A 138 7.21 -1.60 -3.87
CA LEU A 138 8.08 -1.85 -2.70
C LEU A 138 8.91 -0.63 -2.30
N GLY A 139 8.46 0.58 -2.65
CA GLY A 139 9.15 1.83 -2.30
C GLY A 139 10.63 1.82 -2.71
N SER A 140 11.52 1.99 -1.73
CA SER A 140 12.98 2.10 -1.89
C SER A 140 13.69 0.83 -2.39
N PHE A 141 13.00 -0.31 -2.49
CA PHE A 141 13.59 -1.59 -2.93
C PHE A 141 13.27 -1.96 -4.40
N GLY A 142 12.52 -1.11 -5.11
CA GLY A 142 11.62 -1.57 -6.17
C GLY A 142 12.07 -1.54 -7.64
N GLN A 143 13.35 -1.34 -7.99
CA GLN A 143 13.71 -1.29 -9.42
C GLN A 143 13.79 -2.67 -10.09
N ASP A 144 14.39 -3.65 -9.42
CA ASP A 144 14.55 -5.03 -9.93
C ASP A 144 14.10 -6.09 -8.93
N ALA A 145 13.16 -5.73 -8.05
CA ALA A 145 12.64 -6.66 -7.06
C ALA A 145 11.90 -7.81 -7.73
N GLN A 146 12.08 -9.00 -7.17
CA GLN A 146 11.48 -10.24 -7.60
C GLN A 146 10.74 -10.87 -6.42
N LEU A 147 9.73 -11.68 -6.71
CA LEU A 147 8.97 -12.42 -5.71
C LEU A 147 9.19 -13.92 -5.85
N GLY A 148 9.66 -14.54 -4.77
CA GLY A 148 9.68 -15.99 -4.55
C GLY A 148 8.49 -16.44 -3.69
N TYR A 149 8.61 -17.58 -3.01
CA TYR A 149 7.57 -18.03 -2.07
C TYR A 149 7.67 -17.29 -0.74
N GLY A 150 6.89 -16.21 -0.62
CA GLY A 150 6.82 -15.39 0.60
C GLY A 150 8.07 -14.55 0.87
N LEU A 151 8.94 -14.36 -0.13
CA LEU A 151 10.17 -13.59 -0.03
C LEU A 151 10.31 -12.68 -1.24
N PHE A 152 10.54 -11.40 -0.98
CA PHE A 152 11.08 -10.51 -2.00
C PHE A 152 12.59 -10.68 -2.06
N SER A 153 13.15 -10.55 -3.26
CA SER A 153 14.59 -10.61 -3.50
C SER A 153 15.01 -9.63 -4.56
N GLY A 154 16.26 -9.19 -4.51
CA GLY A 154 16.83 -8.27 -5.50
C GLY A 154 18.24 -7.87 -5.10
N GLU A 155 18.86 -7.04 -5.95
CA GLU A 155 20.16 -6.48 -5.68
C GLU A 155 20.02 -5.11 -5.00
N LEU A 156 20.72 -4.91 -3.87
CA LEU A 156 20.77 -3.64 -3.16
C LEU A 156 22.24 -3.28 -2.92
N ASP A 157 22.67 -2.17 -3.51
CA ASP A 157 24.06 -1.69 -3.49
C ASP A 157 25.08 -2.75 -3.97
N GLY A 158 24.72 -3.59 -4.95
CA GLY A 158 25.59 -4.69 -5.45
C GLY A 158 25.49 -6.00 -4.67
N HIS A 159 24.64 -6.08 -3.63
CA HIS A 159 24.49 -7.28 -2.80
C HIS A 159 23.15 -7.97 -3.01
N ARG A 160 23.17 -9.30 -3.05
CA ARG A 160 21.95 -10.13 -3.11
C ARG A 160 21.23 -10.06 -1.77
N CYS A 161 20.04 -9.47 -1.79
CA CYS A 161 19.23 -9.27 -0.60
C CYS A 161 17.88 -9.98 -0.71
N ILE A 162 17.36 -10.37 0.44
CA ILE A 162 15.97 -10.83 0.62
C ILE A 162 15.29 -10.02 1.71
N TRP A 163 13.98 -9.79 1.56
CA TRP A 163 13.20 -9.06 2.55
C TRP A 163 11.73 -9.43 2.47
N HIS A 164 10.99 -9.01 3.49
CA HIS A 164 9.53 -8.99 3.42
C HIS A 164 8.99 -7.86 4.31
N PRO A 165 8.24 -6.90 3.75
CA PRO A 165 7.53 -5.91 4.55
C PRO A 165 6.23 -6.51 5.09
N GLY A 166 5.77 -6.01 6.24
CA GLY A 166 4.51 -6.38 6.86
C GLY A 166 3.81 -5.13 7.37
N ARG A 167 2.51 -5.04 7.15
CA ARG A 167 1.69 -3.92 7.62
C ARG A 167 0.38 -4.45 8.17
N MET A 168 0.03 -3.97 9.34
CA MET A 168 -1.25 -4.18 10.02
C MET A 168 -1.75 -2.82 10.51
N PRO A 169 -3.04 -2.65 10.81
CA PRO A 169 -3.54 -1.45 11.45
C PRO A 169 -2.71 -1.10 12.70
N GLY A 170 -1.95 -0.01 12.64
CA GLY A 170 -1.10 0.46 13.73
C GLY A 170 0.27 -0.19 13.88
N PHE A 171 0.68 -1.08 12.96
CA PHE A 171 1.98 -1.74 13.03
C PHE A 171 2.62 -1.88 11.65
N SER A 172 3.93 -1.68 11.61
CA SER A 172 4.76 -1.89 10.43
C SER A 172 5.97 -2.73 10.82
N ALA A 173 6.34 -3.70 9.99
CA ALA A 173 7.46 -4.60 10.22
C ALA A 173 8.23 -4.84 8.93
N LEU A 174 9.53 -5.03 9.03
CA LEU A 174 10.39 -5.41 7.91
C LEU A 174 11.53 -6.25 8.44
N PHE A 175 11.85 -7.34 7.77
CA PHE A 175 13.21 -7.87 7.81
C PHE A 175 13.89 -7.63 6.47
N LEU A 176 15.19 -7.42 6.51
CA LEU A 176 16.07 -7.30 5.36
C LEU A 176 17.34 -8.10 5.65
N ALA A 177 17.74 -8.98 4.73
CA ALA A 177 18.93 -9.80 4.87
C ALA A 177 19.80 -9.70 3.62
N ASP A 178 21.08 -9.40 3.84
CA ASP A 178 22.16 -9.44 2.86
C ASP A 178 22.79 -10.84 2.89
N LEU A 179 22.59 -11.59 1.81
CA LEU A 179 23.05 -12.97 1.71
C LEU A 179 24.56 -13.07 1.46
N ASP A 180 25.17 -12.03 0.88
CA ASP A 180 26.58 -12.02 0.54
C ASP A 180 27.44 -11.69 1.76
N GLU A 181 27.02 -10.68 2.54
CA GLU A 181 27.69 -10.30 3.78
C GLU A 181 27.20 -11.13 4.98
N ARG A 182 26.11 -11.89 4.85
CA ARG A 182 25.42 -12.59 5.97
C ARG A 182 25.02 -11.64 7.09
N LEU A 183 24.43 -10.51 6.73
CA LEU A 183 23.91 -9.52 7.67
C LEU A 183 22.38 -9.50 7.60
N GLY A 184 21.74 -9.26 8.74
CA GLY A 184 20.29 -9.22 8.85
C GLY A 184 19.85 -8.04 9.71
N VAL A 185 18.78 -7.38 9.30
CA VAL A 185 18.14 -6.27 10.02
C VAL A 185 16.67 -6.59 10.18
N VAL A 186 16.13 -6.36 11.37
CA VAL A 186 14.70 -6.40 11.66
C VAL A 186 14.29 -5.04 12.20
N VAL A 187 13.24 -4.46 11.62
CA VAL A 187 12.62 -3.21 12.05
C VAL A 187 11.17 -3.49 12.42
N LEU A 188 10.79 -3.11 13.64
CA LEU A 188 9.42 -3.17 14.15
C LEU A 188 8.98 -1.79 14.60
N ALA A 189 7.81 -1.34 14.14
CA ALA A 189 7.22 -0.05 14.51
C ALA A 189 5.75 -0.24 14.87
N ASN A 190 5.32 0.39 15.97
CA ASN A 190 3.93 0.44 16.42
C ASN A 190 3.19 1.66 15.85
N GLY A 191 3.37 1.92 14.57
CA GLY A 191 2.65 2.91 13.80
C GLY A 191 3.20 3.05 12.39
N GLU A 192 2.84 4.15 11.73
CA GLU A 192 3.45 4.52 10.45
C GLU A 192 4.92 4.94 10.65
N ALA A 193 5.82 4.30 9.91
CA ALA A 193 7.25 4.57 9.93
C ALA A 193 7.88 4.32 8.55
N HIS A 194 9.05 4.90 8.30
CA HIS A 194 9.87 4.65 7.11
C HIS A 194 10.70 3.37 7.28
N ILE A 195 10.05 2.23 7.48
CA ILE A 195 10.72 0.98 7.86
C ILE A 195 11.79 0.55 6.84
N GLU A 196 11.56 0.78 5.55
CA GLU A 196 12.47 0.46 4.46
C GLU A 196 13.76 1.29 4.53
N GLN A 197 13.62 2.62 4.72
CA GLN A 197 14.76 3.53 4.85
C GLN A 197 15.56 3.27 6.14
N ILE A 198 14.86 2.98 7.24
CA ILE A 198 15.50 2.61 8.51
C ILE A 198 16.31 1.33 8.33
N ALA A 199 15.74 0.30 7.71
CA ALA A 199 16.42 -0.97 7.49
C ALA A 199 17.62 -0.82 6.54
N LEU A 200 17.47 -0.08 5.44
CA LEU A 200 18.56 0.21 4.51
C LEU A 200 19.71 0.97 5.19
N HIS A 201 19.38 2.02 5.95
CA HIS A 201 20.40 2.80 6.65
C HIS A 201 21.13 1.94 7.69
N ALA A 202 20.39 1.16 8.50
CA ALA A 202 20.98 0.26 9.48
C ALA A 202 21.89 -0.80 8.82
N LEU A 203 21.43 -1.42 7.73
CA LEU A 203 22.23 -2.40 6.99
C LEU A 203 23.51 -1.77 6.44
N ARG A 204 23.41 -0.60 5.80
CA ARG A 204 24.56 0.14 5.27
C ARG A 204 25.54 0.52 6.37
N ALA A 205 25.06 1.04 7.49
CA ALA A 205 25.91 1.44 8.62
C ALA A 205 26.68 0.25 9.22
N VAL A 206 26.03 -0.90 9.39
CA VAL A 206 26.70 -2.12 9.86
C VAL A 206 27.70 -2.64 8.83
N ARG A 207 27.34 -2.63 7.53
CA ARG A 207 28.22 -3.06 6.44
C ARG A 207 29.47 -2.19 6.37
N THR A 208 29.33 -0.86 6.34
CA THR A 208 30.49 0.06 6.30
C THR A 208 31.37 -0.06 7.55
N ALA A 209 30.76 -0.16 8.73
CA ALA A 209 31.51 -0.35 9.98
C ALA A 209 32.33 -1.66 9.98
N ARG A 210 31.77 -2.74 9.42
CA ARG A 210 32.47 -4.03 9.27
C ARG A 210 33.70 -3.94 8.37
N HIS A 211 33.65 -3.07 7.37
CA HIS A 211 34.76 -2.78 6.45
C HIS A 211 35.67 -1.64 6.94
N GLY A 212 35.53 -1.19 8.20
CA GLY A 212 36.36 -0.13 8.78
C GLY A 212 36.11 1.27 8.21
N GLN A 213 34.97 1.47 7.55
CA GLN A 213 34.56 2.74 6.96
C GLN A 213 33.60 3.48 7.90
N ALA A 214 33.57 4.81 7.79
CA ALA A 214 32.61 5.62 8.54
C ALA A 214 31.16 5.25 8.13
N PRO A 215 30.23 5.12 9.10
CA PRO A 215 28.84 4.91 8.77
C PRO A 215 28.28 6.08 7.97
N PRO A 216 27.30 5.84 7.08
CA PRO A 216 26.64 6.94 6.37
C PRO A 216 26.01 7.89 7.38
N GLY A 217 25.97 9.19 7.05
CA GLY A 217 25.25 10.17 7.85
C GLY A 217 23.77 9.81 7.96
N LEU A 218 23.13 10.26 9.05
CA LEU A 218 21.68 10.11 9.20
C LEU A 218 20.99 10.85 8.04
N PRO A 219 20.00 10.22 7.37
CA PRO A 219 19.24 10.92 6.36
C PRO A 219 18.48 12.08 7.02
N VAL A 220 18.57 13.28 6.46
CA VAL A 220 17.66 14.37 6.80
C VAL A 220 16.33 14.04 6.12
N VAL A 221 15.31 13.72 6.91
CA VAL A 221 13.99 13.37 6.39
C VAL A 221 13.10 14.62 6.45
N ASP A 222 13.15 15.41 5.39
CA ASP A 222 12.07 16.36 5.10
C ASP A 222 11.07 15.67 4.16
N PRO A 223 9.83 15.41 4.61
CA PRO A 223 8.85 14.66 3.82
C PRO A 223 8.41 15.38 2.55
N CYS A 224 8.64 16.69 2.43
CA CYS A 224 8.26 17.47 1.25
C CYS A 224 9.35 17.48 0.16
N VAL A 225 10.54 16.94 0.44
CA VAL A 225 11.61 16.84 -0.57
C VAL A 225 11.14 15.94 -1.72
N CYS A 226 11.22 16.47 -2.93
CA CYS A 226 10.83 15.82 -4.16
C CYS A 226 12.04 15.70 -5.08
N ASP A 227 12.21 14.53 -5.70
CA ASP A 227 13.17 14.38 -6.79
C ASP A 227 12.64 15.08 -8.04
N ALA A 228 13.49 15.87 -8.71
CA ALA A 228 13.17 16.64 -9.92
C ALA A 228 11.86 17.48 -9.83
N PRO A 229 11.75 18.39 -8.84
CA PRO A 229 10.53 19.19 -8.64
C PRO A 229 10.13 20.02 -9.87
N GLU A 230 11.09 20.45 -10.69
CA GLU A 230 10.88 21.15 -11.95
C GLU A 230 10.05 20.35 -12.95
N ALA A 231 10.11 19.02 -12.89
CA ALA A 231 9.36 18.13 -13.77
C ALA A 231 7.85 18.13 -13.51
N PHE A 232 7.38 18.79 -12.46
CA PHE A 232 5.96 18.92 -12.10
C PHE A 232 5.39 20.31 -12.39
N ALA A 233 6.25 21.30 -12.64
CA ALA A 233 5.84 22.69 -12.73
C ALA A 233 4.84 22.94 -13.87
N GLY A 234 3.86 23.79 -13.60
CA GLY A 234 2.84 24.14 -14.58
C GLY A 234 1.66 24.89 -13.98
N ARG A 235 1.01 25.65 -14.85
CA ARG A 235 -0.29 26.27 -14.60
C ARG A 235 -1.40 25.37 -15.14
N PHE A 236 -2.38 25.07 -14.31
CA PHE A 236 -3.49 24.18 -14.63
C PHE A 236 -4.82 24.89 -14.37
N ILE A 237 -5.74 24.77 -15.32
CA ILE A 237 -7.08 25.38 -15.28
C ILE A 237 -8.14 24.31 -15.13
N ALA A 238 -9.22 24.64 -14.43
CA ALA A 238 -10.34 23.73 -14.20
C ALA A 238 -10.81 23.07 -15.51
N GLY A 239 -10.90 21.75 -15.48
CA GLY A 239 -11.34 20.97 -16.64
C GLY A 239 -12.86 21.04 -16.86
N ASP A 240 -13.63 21.22 -15.78
CA ASP A 240 -15.08 21.32 -15.78
C ASP A 240 -15.58 22.58 -15.04
N PRO A 241 -16.79 23.07 -15.36
CA PRO A 241 -17.42 24.20 -14.67
C PRO A 241 -17.69 23.99 -13.18
N GLU A 242 -17.64 22.78 -12.64
CA GLU A 242 -17.84 22.55 -11.19
C GLU A 242 -16.52 22.44 -10.42
N THR A 243 -15.38 22.31 -11.12
CA THR A 243 -14.07 22.16 -10.46
C THR A 243 -13.63 23.47 -9.81
N LEU A 244 -13.38 23.41 -8.50
CA LEU A 244 -12.75 24.46 -7.69
C LEU A 244 -11.50 23.92 -6.97
N PRO A 245 -10.43 24.71 -6.83
CA PRO A 245 -10.19 26.05 -7.39
C PRO A 245 -10.27 26.09 -8.93
N ARG A 246 -10.48 27.29 -9.51
CA ARG A 246 -10.50 27.46 -10.99
C ARG A 246 -9.14 27.32 -11.63
N GLU A 247 -8.10 27.60 -10.86
CA GLU A 247 -6.73 27.57 -11.30
C GLU A 247 -5.85 27.03 -10.18
N VAL A 248 -4.89 26.21 -10.58
CA VAL A 248 -3.90 25.60 -9.72
C VAL A 248 -2.54 25.77 -10.37
N ASP A 249 -1.57 26.28 -9.62
CA ASP A 249 -0.17 26.31 -10.04
C ASP A 249 0.64 25.29 -9.25
N LEU A 250 1.36 24.42 -9.96
CA LEU A 250 2.48 23.69 -9.38
C LEU A 250 3.78 24.43 -9.69
N ARG A 251 4.56 24.72 -8.64
CA ARG A 251 5.83 25.44 -8.74
C ARG A 251 6.96 24.62 -8.16
N SER A 252 8.13 24.76 -8.77
CA SER A 252 9.39 24.23 -8.24
C SER A 252 10.07 25.30 -7.39
N GLU A 253 10.40 24.96 -6.15
CA GLU A 253 11.14 25.79 -5.21
C GLU A 253 12.26 24.97 -4.59
N ASP A 254 13.49 25.17 -5.05
CA ASP A 254 14.66 24.38 -4.67
C ASP A 254 14.42 22.86 -4.87
N VAL A 255 14.15 22.15 -3.77
CA VAL A 255 13.93 20.69 -3.73
C VAL A 255 12.46 20.34 -3.46
N TYR A 256 11.55 21.32 -3.52
CA TYR A 256 10.13 21.17 -3.19
C TYR A 256 9.25 21.43 -4.41
N VAL A 257 8.11 20.73 -4.45
CA VAL A 257 6.97 21.14 -5.26
C VAL A 257 5.98 21.87 -4.35
N THR A 258 5.51 23.04 -4.78
CA THR A 258 4.43 23.75 -4.08
C THR A 258 3.18 23.85 -4.92
N LEU A 259 2.04 23.75 -4.25
CA LEU A 259 0.72 24.02 -4.79
C LEU A 259 0.33 25.44 -4.43
N ALA A 260 -0.02 26.26 -5.42
CA ALA A 260 -0.71 27.52 -5.18
C ALA A 260 -2.15 27.43 -5.72
N ALA A 261 -3.11 27.66 -4.83
CA ALA A 261 -4.54 27.54 -5.06
C ALA A 261 -5.29 28.48 -4.11
N ASP A 262 -6.32 29.19 -4.60
CA ASP A 262 -7.20 30.06 -3.79
C ASP A 262 -6.48 31.05 -2.85
N GLY A 263 -5.31 31.55 -3.27
CA GLY A 263 -4.50 32.50 -2.49
C GLY A 263 -3.62 31.85 -1.42
N GLU A 264 -3.71 30.53 -1.24
CA GLU A 264 -2.80 29.75 -0.41
C GLU A 264 -1.64 29.18 -1.23
N ARG A 265 -0.52 28.92 -0.55
CA ARG A 265 0.65 28.25 -1.11
C ARG A 265 1.20 27.26 -0.10
N VAL A 266 1.28 25.99 -0.48
CA VAL A 266 1.70 24.91 0.43
C VAL A 266 2.72 23.99 -0.23
N ARG A 267 3.69 23.50 0.53
CA ARG A 267 4.63 22.45 0.08
C ARG A 267 3.91 21.12 0.02
N LEU A 268 4.12 20.38 -1.05
CA LEU A 268 3.54 19.07 -1.24
C LEU A 268 4.43 17.98 -0.65
N GLU A 269 3.83 16.98 -0.01
CA GLU A 269 4.52 15.74 0.41
C GLU A 269 4.36 14.70 -0.71
N PRO A 270 5.44 14.26 -1.38
CA PRO A 270 5.35 13.18 -2.38
C PRO A 270 4.81 11.89 -1.76
N SER A 271 3.89 11.23 -2.46
CA SER A 271 3.36 9.94 -2.02
C SER A 271 4.44 8.87 -2.07
N ARG A 272 4.52 8.07 -1.00
CA ARG A 272 5.46 6.94 -0.89
C ARG A 272 5.04 5.73 -1.72
N PHE A 273 3.77 5.68 -2.08
CA PHE A 273 3.13 4.49 -2.65
C PHE A 273 2.61 4.73 -4.08
N ALA A 274 2.45 5.99 -4.46
CA ALA A 274 1.99 6.38 -5.79
C ALA A 274 2.99 7.34 -6.42
N ARG A 275 3.52 6.96 -7.60
CA ARG A 275 4.31 7.86 -8.44
C ARG A 275 3.45 9.02 -8.93
N ASP A 276 4.09 10.15 -9.17
CA ASP A 276 3.44 11.36 -9.67
C ASP A 276 2.20 11.74 -8.85
N ALA A 277 2.25 11.55 -7.53
CA ALA A 277 1.15 11.85 -6.63
C ALA A 277 1.67 12.49 -5.34
N PHE A 278 0.88 13.39 -4.78
CA PHE A 278 1.24 14.19 -3.64
C PHE A 278 0.11 14.20 -2.61
N LEU A 279 0.48 14.24 -1.34
CA LEU A 279 -0.39 14.69 -0.27
C LEU A 279 -0.34 16.22 -0.22
N VAL A 280 -1.51 16.83 -0.06
CA VAL A 280 -1.64 18.29 0.07
C VAL A 280 -1.92 18.59 1.55
N PRO A 281 -1.07 19.37 2.25
CA PRO A 281 -1.21 19.64 3.69
C PRO A 281 -2.34 20.59 4.09
N LEU A 282 -3.48 20.50 3.44
CA LEU A 282 -4.63 21.38 3.65
C LEU A 282 -5.89 20.55 3.94
N PRO A 283 -6.71 20.92 4.94
CA PRO A 283 -7.91 20.16 5.32
C PRO A 283 -8.85 19.86 4.14
N GLU A 284 -9.04 20.80 3.22
CA GLU A 284 -9.94 20.65 2.06
C GLU A 284 -9.36 19.77 0.93
N TRP A 285 -8.12 19.31 1.09
CA TRP A 285 -7.43 18.40 0.17
C TRP A 285 -6.98 17.09 0.83
N GLU A 286 -7.36 16.83 2.08
CA GLU A 286 -6.87 15.66 2.80
C GLU A 286 -7.50 14.33 2.33
N ARG A 287 -8.62 14.41 1.61
CA ARG A 287 -9.41 13.23 1.22
C ARG A 287 -8.74 12.37 0.14
N TYR A 288 -8.12 13.00 -0.86
CA TYR A 288 -7.53 12.32 -2.02
C TYR A 288 -6.09 12.78 -2.26
N LEU A 289 -5.28 11.93 -2.89
CA LEU A 289 -3.99 12.39 -3.41
C LEU A 289 -4.21 13.39 -4.55
N LEU A 290 -3.37 14.42 -4.62
CA LEU A 290 -3.22 15.20 -5.84
C LEU A 290 -2.35 14.40 -6.80
N ARG A 291 -2.93 13.95 -7.92
CA ARG A 291 -2.24 13.11 -8.90
C ARG A 291 -1.92 13.91 -10.15
N VAL A 292 -0.71 13.74 -10.65
CA VAL A 292 -0.18 14.35 -11.85
C VAL A 292 -0.19 13.28 -12.94
N GLN A 293 -0.93 13.54 -14.01
CA GLN A 293 -0.98 12.65 -15.16
C GLN A 293 -0.22 13.25 -16.32
N ARG A 294 0.57 12.42 -16.99
CA ARG A 294 1.51 12.82 -18.03
C ARG A 294 1.09 12.29 -19.39
N ASP A 295 1.42 13.02 -20.44
CA ASP A 295 1.26 12.56 -21.82
C ASP A 295 2.40 11.59 -22.24
N ALA A 296 2.42 11.22 -23.51
CA ALA A 296 3.43 10.32 -24.08
C ALA A 296 4.86 10.88 -23.98
N ASP A 297 5.02 12.21 -23.95
CA ASP A 297 6.30 12.91 -23.83
C ASP A 297 6.69 13.15 -22.35
N ARG A 298 5.94 12.56 -21.42
CA ARG A 298 6.10 12.69 -19.96
C ARG A 298 5.89 14.10 -19.43
N LEU A 299 5.26 14.98 -20.19
CA LEU A 299 4.89 16.31 -19.71
C LEU A 299 3.65 16.19 -18.82
N PRO A 300 3.57 16.88 -17.67
CA PRO A 300 2.38 16.80 -16.82
C PRO A 300 1.24 17.59 -17.44
N VAL A 301 0.21 16.94 -17.96
CA VAL A 301 -0.86 17.60 -18.72
C VAL A 301 -2.16 17.70 -17.95
N VAL A 302 -2.36 16.87 -16.94
CA VAL A 302 -3.57 16.85 -16.11
C VAL A 302 -3.24 16.70 -14.65
N LEU A 303 -3.95 17.44 -13.80
CA LEU A 303 -4.02 17.19 -12.35
C LEU A 303 -5.38 16.59 -12.01
N THR A 304 -5.41 15.65 -11.07
CA THR A 304 -6.65 15.08 -10.55
C THR A 304 -6.64 14.99 -9.03
N HIS A 305 -7.81 15.15 -8.43
CA HIS A 305 -8.02 15.02 -6.99
C HIS A 305 -9.49 14.65 -6.74
N GLY A 306 -9.78 13.35 -6.56
CA GLY A 306 -11.17 12.88 -6.51
C GLY A 306 -11.91 13.18 -7.81
N SER A 307 -13.13 13.72 -7.72
CA SER A 307 -13.91 14.16 -8.88
C SER A 307 -13.33 15.39 -9.58
N ARG A 308 -12.47 16.17 -8.90
CA ARG A 308 -11.86 17.38 -9.45
C ARG A 308 -10.72 17.06 -10.40
N TRP A 309 -10.60 17.86 -11.45
CA TRP A 309 -9.45 17.79 -12.36
C TRP A 309 -9.17 19.12 -13.06
N TRP A 310 -7.90 19.31 -13.41
CA TRP A 310 -7.39 20.49 -14.09
C TRP A 310 -6.55 20.06 -15.27
N LYS A 311 -6.70 20.76 -16.41
CA LYS A 311 -5.84 20.59 -17.57
C LYS A 311 -4.75 21.64 -17.58
N ARG A 312 -3.58 21.32 -18.10
CA ARG A 312 -2.52 22.32 -18.31
C ARG A 312 -3.09 23.46 -19.16
N ALA A 313 -2.71 24.70 -18.84
CA ALA A 313 -3.24 25.89 -19.50
C ALA A 313 -2.86 26.00 -20.99
N THR A 314 -1.77 25.34 -21.41
CA THR A 314 -1.39 25.16 -22.81
C THR A 314 -2.16 24.01 -23.45
N GLU A 315 -2.47 24.08 -24.74
CA GLU A 315 -3.24 23.04 -25.44
C GLU A 315 -2.52 21.69 -25.44
N HIS A 316 -3.18 20.67 -24.88
CA HIS A 316 -2.72 19.27 -24.82
C HIS A 316 -3.92 18.34 -24.98
N ASP A 317 -3.69 17.15 -25.55
CA ASP A 317 -4.72 16.11 -25.61
C ASP A 317 -4.89 15.43 -24.24
N VAL A 318 -5.94 15.82 -23.51
CA VAL A 318 -6.29 15.25 -22.21
C VAL A 318 -7.05 13.92 -22.33
N ALA A 319 -7.58 13.60 -23.51
CA ALA A 319 -8.42 12.43 -23.72
C ALA A 319 -7.61 11.12 -23.67
N ALA A 320 -6.32 11.19 -24.01
CA ALA A 320 -5.39 10.07 -23.95
C ALA A 320 -4.95 9.70 -22.53
N VAL A 321 -5.21 10.57 -21.54
CA VAL A 321 -4.64 10.43 -20.19
C VAL A 321 -5.71 10.14 -19.14
N LEU A 322 -6.89 10.73 -19.27
CA LEU A 322 -8.01 10.48 -18.38
C LEU A 322 -8.90 9.34 -18.87
N PRO A 323 -9.48 8.55 -17.94
CA PRO A 323 -10.44 7.50 -18.29
C PRO A 323 -11.58 8.04 -19.17
N ALA A 324 -11.95 7.24 -20.17
CA ALA A 324 -13.07 7.55 -21.05
C ALA A 324 -14.40 7.24 -20.34
N PRO A 325 -15.48 8.00 -20.65
CA PRO A 325 -16.82 7.61 -20.24
C PRO A 325 -17.19 6.23 -20.84
N PRO A 326 -18.11 5.50 -20.20
CA PRO A 326 -18.51 4.18 -20.68
C PRO A 326 -19.11 4.28 -22.10
N ALA A 327 -18.74 3.33 -22.97
CA ALA A 327 -19.20 3.30 -24.35
C ALA A 327 -20.70 2.96 -24.49
N ALA A 328 -21.29 2.35 -23.46
CA ALA A 328 -22.71 2.03 -23.37
C ALA A 328 -23.28 2.56 -22.05
N PRO A 329 -24.60 2.85 -21.99
CA PRO A 329 -25.26 3.18 -20.74
C PRO A 329 -25.04 2.09 -19.70
N MET A 330 -24.71 2.50 -18.47
CA MET A 330 -24.57 1.60 -17.34
C MET A 330 -25.95 1.12 -16.85
N SER A 331 -26.00 -0.04 -16.21
CA SER A 331 -27.23 -0.56 -15.58
C SER A 331 -27.72 0.27 -14.39
N VAL A 332 -26.83 1.09 -13.82
CA VAL A 332 -27.10 2.02 -12.73
C VAL A 332 -26.77 3.45 -13.16
N ALA A 333 -27.57 4.41 -12.72
CA ALA A 333 -27.28 5.81 -12.95
C ALA A 333 -26.02 6.21 -12.18
N ALA A 334 -25.03 6.82 -12.85
CA ALA A 334 -23.76 7.22 -12.22
C ALA A 334 -24.01 8.02 -10.93
N ASP A 335 -24.86 9.05 -11.00
CA ASP A 335 -25.20 9.92 -9.86
C ASP A 335 -25.83 9.18 -8.68
N SER A 336 -26.52 8.06 -8.93
CA SER A 336 -27.14 7.29 -7.85
C SER A 336 -26.10 6.57 -6.98
N VAL A 337 -25.02 6.08 -7.58
CA VAL A 337 -24.00 5.25 -6.94
C VAL A 337 -22.81 6.05 -6.39
N GLN A 338 -22.68 7.33 -6.76
CA GLN A 338 -21.68 8.22 -6.18
C GLN A 338 -21.89 8.38 -4.67
N GLY A 339 -20.81 8.40 -3.92
CA GLY A 339 -20.82 8.57 -2.48
C GLY A 339 -19.73 7.79 -1.77
N ARG A 340 -19.70 7.96 -0.45
CA ARG A 340 -18.83 7.21 0.45
C ARG A 340 -19.56 5.99 0.97
N TYR A 341 -18.82 4.89 1.06
CA TYR A 341 -19.27 3.64 1.67
C TYR A 341 -18.25 3.17 2.69
N SER A 342 -18.71 2.76 3.87
CA SER A 342 -17.87 2.37 4.99
C SER A 342 -18.11 0.95 5.45
N SER A 343 -17.06 0.31 5.92
CA SER A 343 -17.05 -1.07 6.38
C SER A 343 -16.54 -1.17 7.81
N HIS A 344 -16.96 -2.21 8.51
CA HIS A 344 -16.35 -2.60 9.78
C HIS A 344 -14.95 -3.24 9.60
N ASN A 345 -14.52 -3.43 8.36
CA ASN A 345 -13.19 -3.90 8.03
C ASN A 345 -12.13 -2.87 8.46
N ARG A 346 -11.24 -3.25 9.38
CA ARG A 346 -10.22 -2.37 9.97
C ARG A 346 -9.06 -2.06 9.02
N PHE A 347 -8.90 -2.83 7.95
CA PHE A 347 -7.84 -2.64 6.94
C PHE A 347 -8.27 -1.67 5.85
N PHE A 348 -9.52 -1.79 5.43
CA PHE A 348 -10.12 -0.97 4.37
C PHE A 348 -11.48 -0.44 4.85
N PRO A 349 -11.48 0.54 5.76
CA PRO A 349 -12.69 0.95 6.47
C PRO A 349 -13.66 1.77 5.60
N CYS A 350 -13.23 2.26 4.44
CA CYS A 350 -14.09 3.00 3.54
C CYS A 350 -13.60 2.92 2.09
N LEU A 351 -14.52 3.24 1.19
CA LEU A 351 -14.29 3.48 -0.22
C LEU A 351 -15.14 4.66 -0.68
N ASP A 352 -14.67 5.36 -1.70
CA ASP A 352 -15.37 6.48 -2.33
C ASP A 352 -15.65 6.12 -3.79
N VAL A 353 -16.88 6.39 -4.23
CA VAL A 353 -17.28 6.27 -5.62
C VAL A 353 -17.65 7.64 -6.13
N PHE A 354 -17.06 8.08 -7.23
CA PHE A 354 -17.34 9.38 -7.82
C PHE A 354 -17.20 9.35 -9.34
N ALA A 355 -17.84 10.29 -10.02
CA ALA A 355 -17.67 10.50 -11.43
C ALA A 355 -16.58 11.54 -11.71
N ARG A 356 -15.79 11.31 -12.76
CA ARG A 356 -14.85 12.29 -13.33
C ARG A 356 -14.92 12.15 -14.85
N ARG A 357 -15.29 13.24 -15.55
CA ARG A 357 -15.48 13.24 -17.01
C ARG A 357 -16.45 12.13 -17.50
N GLY A 358 -17.51 11.87 -16.72
CA GLY A 358 -18.51 10.83 -17.01
C GLY A 358 -18.06 9.38 -16.78
N ALA A 359 -16.78 9.13 -16.47
CA ALA A 359 -16.31 7.84 -16.02
C ALA A 359 -16.54 7.68 -14.52
N LEU A 360 -16.98 6.49 -14.08
CA LEU A 360 -17.12 6.16 -12.67
C LEU A 360 -15.78 5.65 -12.13
N LEU A 361 -15.36 6.13 -10.97
CA LEU A 361 -14.13 5.71 -10.31
C LEU A 361 -14.40 5.23 -8.90
N LEU A 362 -13.61 4.23 -8.51
CA LEU A 362 -13.45 3.79 -7.13
C LEU A 362 -12.14 4.38 -6.59
N ALA A 363 -12.23 5.11 -5.49
CA ALA A 363 -11.07 5.45 -4.68
C ALA A 363 -11.12 4.69 -3.36
N MET A 364 -9.97 4.14 -2.96
CA MET A 364 -9.78 3.56 -1.64
C MET A 364 -8.91 4.51 -0.83
N PRO A 365 -9.49 5.32 0.09
CA PRO A 365 -8.73 6.20 0.95
C PRO A 365 -7.74 5.40 1.81
N GLY A 366 -6.54 5.92 1.99
CA GLY A 366 -5.46 5.25 2.73
C GLY A 366 -4.09 5.49 2.12
N PRO A 367 -3.03 4.86 2.66
CA PRO A 367 -1.65 5.13 2.23
C PRO A 367 -1.40 4.89 0.75
N LEU A 368 -2.11 3.93 0.12
CA LEU A 368 -1.99 3.66 -1.31
C LEU A 368 -2.72 4.70 -2.18
N GLY A 369 -3.73 5.38 -1.62
CA GLY A 369 -4.57 6.38 -2.29
C GLY A 369 -5.09 5.96 -3.66
N ARG A 370 -5.33 4.66 -3.88
CA ARG A 370 -5.60 4.07 -5.20
C ARG A 370 -6.88 4.64 -5.77
N GLU A 371 -6.83 5.07 -7.03
CA GLU A 371 -8.00 5.37 -7.85
C GLU A 371 -8.05 4.35 -8.99
N SER A 372 -9.22 3.81 -9.30
CA SER A 372 -9.38 2.83 -10.37
C SER A 372 -10.72 3.03 -11.07
N PRO A 373 -10.76 3.06 -12.41
CA PRO A 373 -12.01 3.11 -13.15
C PRO A 373 -12.91 1.92 -12.81
N LEU A 374 -14.22 2.14 -12.75
CA LEU A 374 -15.20 1.08 -12.62
C LEU A 374 -15.77 0.79 -14.01
N VAL A 375 -15.45 -0.40 -14.53
CA VAL A 375 -15.91 -0.85 -15.85
C VAL A 375 -17.01 -1.87 -15.65
N GLU A 376 -18.23 -1.55 -16.07
CA GLU A 376 -19.33 -2.51 -16.01
C GLU A 376 -19.07 -3.67 -16.99
N ILE A 377 -19.16 -4.90 -16.48
CA ILE A 377 -18.94 -6.12 -17.26
C ILE A 377 -20.23 -6.94 -17.46
N GLY A 378 -21.36 -6.42 -16.98
CA GLY A 378 -22.70 -7.03 -17.11
C GLY A 378 -23.42 -7.13 -15.76
N ASP A 379 -24.76 -7.08 -15.81
CA ASP A 379 -25.66 -7.34 -14.68
C ASP A 379 -25.36 -6.50 -13.41
N GLY A 380 -24.95 -5.24 -13.55
CA GLY A 380 -24.62 -4.37 -12.41
C GLY A 380 -23.32 -4.74 -11.70
N VAL A 381 -22.49 -5.59 -12.31
CA VAL A 381 -21.16 -5.96 -11.83
C VAL A 381 -20.11 -5.07 -12.47
N PHE A 382 -19.34 -4.39 -11.63
CA PHE A 382 -18.22 -3.55 -12.04
C PHE A 382 -16.90 -4.25 -11.78
N ARG A 383 -16.03 -4.28 -12.79
CA ARG A 383 -14.61 -4.58 -12.60
C ARG A 383 -13.90 -3.32 -12.10
N VAL A 384 -13.05 -3.48 -11.10
CA VAL A 384 -12.17 -2.41 -10.60
C VAL A 384 -10.92 -2.37 -11.46
N GLY A 385 -10.72 -1.34 -12.27
CA GLY A 385 -9.62 -1.21 -13.22
C GLY A 385 -10.02 -1.47 -14.67
N GLU A 386 -9.26 -0.89 -15.59
CA GLU A 386 -9.54 -0.98 -17.04
C GLU A 386 -9.19 -2.36 -17.59
N GLU A 387 -8.16 -2.99 -17.05
CA GLU A 387 -7.62 -4.24 -17.54
C GLU A 387 -8.64 -5.38 -17.42
N ASP A 388 -8.87 -6.06 -18.54
CA ASP A 388 -9.84 -7.16 -18.66
C ASP A 388 -9.62 -8.32 -17.67
N TRP A 389 -8.38 -8.52 -17.26
CA TRP A 389 -7.94 -9.57 -16.33
C TRP A 389 -8.03 -9.18 -14.86
N HIS A 390 -8.35 -7.93 -14.51
CA HIS A 390 -8.37 -7.50 -13.12
C HIS A 390 -9.38 -8.33 -12.32
N PRO A 391 -9.02 -8.89 -11.13
CA PRO A 391 -9.88 -9.85 -10.42
C PRO A 391 -10.96 -9.19 -9.55
N GLU A 392 -10.72 -8.00 -9.02
CA GLU A 392 -11.63 -7.33 -8.07
C GLU A 392 -12.96 -6.95 -8.74
N ARG A 393 -14.07 -7.20 -8.04
CA ARG A 393 -15.45 -6.94 -8.48
C ARG A 393 -16.18 -6.08 -7.46
N LEU A 394 -16.82 -5.02 -7.92
CA LEU A 394 -17.72 -4.20 -7.13
C LEU A 394 -19.16 -4.41 -7.60
N VAL A 395 -20.07 -4.62 -6.66
CA VAL A 395 -21.51 -4.68 -6.92
C VAL A 395 -22.21 -3.71 -5.98
N PHE A 396 -23.08 -2.86 -6.53
CA PHE A 396 -24.00 -2.06 -5.74
C PHE A 396 -25.28 -2.87 -5.53
N ASP A 397 -25.71 -3.02 -4.29
CA ASP A 397 -26.92 -3.75 -3.95
C ASP A 397 -27.71 -3.04 -2.84
N ALA A 398 -28.90 -3.57 -2.53
CA ALA A 398 -29.84 -3.00 -1.57
C ALA A 398 -30.17 -1.52 -1.86
N PHE A 399 -31.08 -1.29 -2.81
CA PHE A 399 -31.49 0.05 -3.21
C PHE A 399 -32.68 0.55 -2.40
N ILE A 400 -32.63 1.83 -2.00
CA ILE A 400 -33.76 2.61 -1.47
C ILE A 400 -33.90 3.84 -2.36
N ASP A 401 -35.08 4.08 -2.92
CA ASP A 401 -35.37 5.23 -3.81
C ASP A 401 -34.35 5.42 -4.95
N GLY A 402 -33.90 4.30 -5.55
CA GLY A 402 -32.95 4.30 -6.66
C GLY A 402 -31.50 4.56 -6.25
N ARG A 403 -31.20 4.69 -4.96
CA ARG A 403 -29.85 4.86 -4.39
C ARG A 403 -29.41 3.56 -3.68
N PRO A 404 -28.22 3.01 -3.96
CA PRO A 404 -27.73 1.87 -3.20
C PRO A 404 -27.40 2.30 -1.78
N THR A 405 -27.77 1.47 -0.80
CA THR A 405 -27.37 1.62 0.60
C THR A 405 -26.15 0.76 0.91
N ARG A 406 -25.76 -0.12 -0.01
CA ARG A 406 -24.67 -1.07 0.18
C ARG A 406 -23.88 -1.29 -1.11
N ALA A 407 -22.58 -1.44 -0.94
CA ALA A 407 -21.65 -1.84 -1.99
C ALA A 407 -20.86 -3.04 -1.48
N ARG A 408 -20.64 -4.02 -2.35
CA ARG A 408 -19.86 -5.22 -2.06
C ARG A 408 -18.65 -5.27 -2.98
N LEU A 409 -17.47 -5.07 -2.40
CA LEU A 409 -16.19 -5.22 -3.08
C LEU A 409 -15.67 -6.63 -2.78
N ASP A 410 -15.74 -7.50 -3.78
CA ASP A 410 -15.53 -8.94 -3.68
C ASP A 410 -16.43 -9.58 -2.60
N PHE A 411 -15.88 -9.85 -1.43
CA PHE A 411 -16.58 -10.42 -0.28
C PHE A 411 -16.83 -9.39 0.83
N GLU A 412 -16.21 -8.21 0.74
CA GLU A 412 -16.29 -7.17 1.75
C GLU A 412 -17.51 -6.28 1.53
N ILE A 413 -18.24 -6.04 2.62
CA ILE A 413 -19.46 -5.25 2.60
C ILE A 413 -19.16 -3.84 3.11
N TYR A 414 -19.62 -2.86 2.35
CA TYR A 414 -19.57 -1.44 2.65
C TYR A 414 -20.99 -0.87 2.63
N TYR A 415 -21.31 -0.04 3.62
CA TYR A 415 -22.59 0.63 3.78
C TYR A 415 -22.44 2.10 3.43
N ARG A 416 -23.38 2.64 2.64
CA ARG A 416 -23.39 4.06 2.29
C ARG A 416 -23.56 4.90 3.56
N GLU A 417 -22.76 5.96 3.69
CA GLU A 417 -22.83 6.82 4.88
C GLU A 417 -23.95 7.86 4.80
N GLU A 418 -24.30 8.38 3.61
CA GLU A 418 -25.16 9.55 3.35
C GLU A 418 -24.72 10.83 4.10
N CYS A 419 -24.59 12.01 3.48
CA CYS A 419 -25.68 12.76 2.86
C CYS A 419 -25.19 13.70 1.74
N ASP A 420 -26.04 13.89 0.73
CA ASP A 420 -26.13 15.17 0.04
C ASP A 420 -26.77 16.17 1.02
N GLY A 421 -26.00 17.14 1.52
CA GLY A 421 -26.51 18.22 2.37
C GLY A 421 -25.40 19.00 3.07
N PRO A 422 -25.56 20.32 3.31
CA PRO A 422 -24.53 21.23 3.83
C PRO A 422 -24.22 21.05 5.33
N LEU A 423 -24.45 19.86 5.90
CA LEU A 423 -24.29 19.56 7.33
C LEU A 423 -23.36 18.35 7.61
N CYS A 424 -22.53 17.97 6.64
CA CYS A 424 -21.34 17.14 6.90
C CYS A 424 -20.10 18.04 6.99
#